data_AF-A0A7X9IL84-F1
#
_entry.id   AF-A0A7X9IL84-F1
#
_cell.length_a   1.000
_cell.length_b   1.000
_cell.length_c   1.000
_cell.angle_alpha   90.00
_cell.angle_beta   90.00
_cell.angle_gamma   90.00
#
_symmetry.space_group_name_H-M   'P 1'
#
loop_
_entity.id
_entity.type
_entity.pdbx_description
1 polymer ?
#
loop_
_entity_poly.entity_id
_entity_poly.type
_entity_poly.pdbx_seq_one_letter_code
_entity_poly.pdbx_strand_id
1 'polypeptide(L)'
;MRVDFLMERKFDLEEIFILVSICIGFTALIWLFLGLPLPQCPFHALTGIPCLSCGASRAFREIINGNFTNALFVNPLFCLFLLGCMILNLYALTIVTLDL
;
A
#
# COMPACT_ATOMS: atom_id res chain seq x y z
N MET A 1 -1.62 -35.79 19.89
CA MET A 1 -1.07 -35.13 18.69
C MET A 1 -2.24 -34.97 17.72
N ARG A 2 -3.00 -33.89 17.90
CA ARG A 2 -4.32 -33.67 17.32
C ARG A 2 -4.27 -32.28 16.70
N VAL A 3 -4.38 -32.26 15.38
CA VAL A 3 -4.12 -31.13 14.49
C VAL A 3 -5.35 -30.21 14.48
N ASP A 4 -5.80 -29.80 15.66
CA ASP A 4 -7.04 -29.03 15.83
C ASP A 4 -6.77 -27.54 16.07
N PHE A 5 -5.53 -27.07 15.82
CA PHE A 5 -5.13 -25.68 16.08
C PHE A 5 -5.28 -24.74 14.87
N LEU A 6 -5.86 -25.19 13.75
CA LEU A 6 -5.89 -24.45 12.49
C LEU A 6 -7.32 -24.08 12.02
N MET A 7 -8.28 -23.82 12.91
CA MET A 7 -9.63 -23.45 12.42
C MET A 7 -10.50 -22.52 13.28
N GLU A 8 -10.00 -21.84 14.32
CA GLU A 8 -10.85 -20.98 15.16
C GLU A 8 -10.27 -19.60 15.48
N ARG A 9 -9.71 -18.93 14.48
CA ARG A 9 -9.52 -17.47 14.59
C ARG A 9 -9.79 -16.76 13.27
N LYS A 10 -11.05 -16.81 12.84
CA LYS A 10 -11.70 -15.80 11.99
C LYS A 10 -11.81 -14.48 12.80
N PHE A 11 -10.70 -13.91 13.24
CA PHE A 11 -10.65 -12.46 13.35
C PHE A 11 -10.37 -12.02 11.93
N ASP A 12 -11.37 -11.42 11.30
CA ASP A 12 -11.46 -11.26 9.85
C ASP A 12 -10.23 -10.52 9.32
N LEU A 13 -9.23 -11.29 8.86
CA LEU A 13 -7.97 -10.79 8.32
C LEU A 13 -8.24 -9.75 7.22
N GLU A 14 -9.36 -9.91 6.54
CA GLU A 14 -9.91 -9.06 5.51
C GLU A 14 -10.39 -7.71 6.06
N GLU A 15 -11.14 -7.70 7.17
CA GLU A 15 -11.51 -6.46 7.86
C GLU A 15 -10.27 -5.72 8.37
N ILE A 16 -9.32 -6.45 8.96
CA ILE A 16 -8.05 -5.88 9.43
C ILE A 16 -7.27 -5.28 8.25
N PHE A 17 -7.20 -5.98 7.12
CA PHE A 17 -6.49 -5.52 5.93
C PHE A 17 -7.12 -4.26 5.34
N ILE A 18 -8.46 -4.19 5.28
CA ILE A 18 -9.19 -2.99 4.84
C ILE A 18 -8.92 -1.83 5.81
N LEU A 19 -9.06 -2.06 7.12
CA LEU A 19 -8.84 -1.03 8.13
C LEU A 19 -7.41 -0.47 8.08
N VAL A 20 -6.42 -1.35 7.97
CA VAL A 20 -5.01 -0.96 7.84
C VAL A 20 -4.77 -0.18 6.56
N SER A 21 -5.32 -0.63 5.43
CA SER A 21 -5.22 0.08 4.13
C SER A 21 -5.82 1.49 4.22
N ILE A 22 -6.98 1.64 4.86
CA ILE A 22 -7.65 2.92 5.09
C ILE A 22 -6.78 3.82 5.98
N CYS A 23 -6.31 3.35 7.13
CA CYS A 23 -5.46 4.12 8.04
C CYS A 23 -4.18 4.61 7.36
N ILE A 24 -3.51 3.75 6.57
CA ILE A 24 -2.31 4.11 5.80
C ILE A 24 -2.66 5.18 4.75
N GLY A 25 -3.74 4.99 4.00
CA GLY A 25 -4.20 5.94 2.99
C GLY A 25 -4.51 7.32 3.58
N PHE A 26 -5.24 7.38 4.68
CA PHE A 26 -5.55 8.63 5.39
C PHE A 26 -4.28 9.33 5.89
N THR A 27 -3.35 8.58 6.49
CA THR A 27 -2.09 9.15 6.97
C THR A 27 -1.27 9.72 5.83
N ALA A 28 -1.20 9.02 4.69
CA ALA A 28 -0.49 9.48 3.50
C ALA A 28 -1.13 10.73 2.88
N LEU A 29 -2.47 10.80 2.84
CA LEU A 29 -3.20 11.97 2.37
C LEU A 29 -2.99 13.18 3.29
N ILE A 30 -3.07 13.00 4.60
CA ILE A 30 -2.82 14.06 5.59
C ILE A 30 -1.39 14.58 5.44
N TRP A 31 -0.41 13.70 5.31
CA TRP A 31 1.00 14.06 5.10
C TRP A 31 1.18 14.93 3.86
N LEU A 32 0.53 14.55 2.75
CA LEU A 32 0.64 15.30 1.50
C LEU A 32 -0.14 16.62 1.54
N PHE A 33 -1.31 16.64 2.18
CA PHE A 33 -2.15 17.83 2.33
C PHE A 33 -1.46 18.89 3.20
N LEU A 34 -0.75 18.46 4.24
CA LEU A 34 0.10 19.32 5.06
C LEU A 34 1.38 19.76 4.33
N GLY A 35 1.65 19.27 3.11
CA GLY A 35 2.79 19.66 2.30
C GLY A 35 4.14 19.22 2.88
N LEU A 36 4.17 18.19 3.74
CA LEU A 36 5.42 17.75 4.34
C LEU A 36 6.38 17.25 3.24
N PRO A 37 7.70 17.48 3.42
CA PRO A 37 8.68 17.01 2.47
C PRO A 37 8.56 15.49 2.31
N LEU A 38 8.61 15.02 1.06
CA LEU A 38 8.64 13.59 0.79
C LEU A 38 9.89 13.01 1.45
N PRO A 39 9.77 11.95 2.26
CA PRO A 39 10.92 11.36 2.92
C PRO A 39 11.93 10.90 1.86
N GLN A 40 13.16 11.41 1.96
CA GLN A 40 14.27 10.92 1.16
C GLN A 40 14.64 9.53 1.66
N CYS A 41 14.89 8.59 0.74
CA CYS A 41 15.25 7.23 1.11
C CYS A 41 16.62 7.27 1.82
N PRO A 42 16.71 6.92 3.12
CA PRO A 42 17.98 6.97 3.85
C PRO A 42 19.00 5.99 3.26
N PHE A 43 18.53 4.88 2.67
CA PHE A 43 19.38 3.92 1.98
C PHE A 43 20.08 4.54 0.77
N HIS A 44 19.36 5.25 -0.09
CA HIS A 44 19.95 5.96 -1.23
C HIS A 44 20.87 7.09 -0.76
N ALA A 45 20.52 7.79 0.32
CA ALA A 45 21.37 8.82 0.90
C ALA A 45 22.70 8.27 1.44
N LEU A 46 22.70 7.06 2.01
CA LEU A 46 23.87 6.41 2.59
C LEU A 46 24.72 5.66 1.55
N THR A 47 24.08 5.01 0.58
CA THR A 47 24.76 4.09 -0.37
C THR A 47 24.91 4.68 -1.78
N GLY A 48 24.14 5.70 -2.13
CA GLY A 48 24.04 6.20 -3.51
C GLY A 48 23.32 5.27 -4.49
N ILE A 49 22.85 4.10 -4.03
CA ILE A 49 22.22 3.09 -4.87
C ILE A 49 20.69 3.19 -4.74
N PRO A 50 19.93 3.32 -5.85
CA PRO A 50 18.48 3.27 -5.79
C PRO A 50 18.02 1.84 -5.44
N CYS A 51 17.40 1.67 -4.27
CA CYS A 51 16.74 0.41 -3.90
C CYS A 51 15.36 0.28 -4.58
N LEU A 52 14.74 -0.90 -4.47
CA LEU A 52 13.42 -1.19 -5.06
C LEU A 52 12.31 -0.20 -4.65
N SER A 53 12.40 0.38 -3.45
CA SER A 53 11.43 1.35 -2.93
C SER A 53 11.86 2.81 -3.13
N CYS A 54 13.07 3.05 -3.63
CA CYS A 54 13.58 4.40 -3.88
C CYS A 54 12.75 5.04 -5.01
N GLY A 55 11.92 6.03 -4.68
CA GLY A 55 11.01 6.66 -5.64
C GLY A 55 9.52 6.39 -5.40
N ALA A 56 9.14 5.51 -4.46
CA ALA A 56 7.73 5.24 -4.14
C ALA A 56 6.95 6.52 -3.80
N SER A 57 7.52 7.40 -2.98
CA SER A 57 6.90 8.69 -2.64
C SER A 57 6.73 9.61 -3.86
N ARG A 58 7.68 9.59 -4.80
CA ARG A 58 7.58 10.38 -6.05
C ARG A 58 6.51 9.81 -6.97
N ALA A 59 6.46 8.49 -7.12
CA ALA A 59 5.40 7.82 -7.88
C ALA A 59 4.01 8.11 -7.28
N PHE A 60 3.88 8.10 -5.94
CA PHE A 60 2.65 8.48 -5.25
C PHE A 60 2.22 9.92 -5.56
N ARG A 61 3.16 10.87 -5.59
CA ARG A 61 2.88 12.25 -5.96
C ARG A 61 2.41 12.37 -7.42
N GLU A 62 3.04 11.64 -8.34
CA GLU A 62 2.60 11.62 -9.74
C GLU A 62 1.19 11.03 -9.91
N ILE A 63 0.87 9.96 -9.16
CA ILE A 63 -0.47 9.38 -9.13
C ILE A 63 -1.51 10.42 -8.67
N ILE A 64 -1.20 11.17 -7.61
CA ILE A 64 -2.11 12.21 -7.09
C ILE A 64 -2.25 13.39 -8.05
N ASN A 65 -1.20 13.72 -8.80
CA ASN A 65 -1.27 14.70 -9.88
C ASN A 65 -2.02 14.18 -11.14
N GLY A 66 -2.45 12.92 -11.17
CA GLY A 66 -3.10 12.29 -12.33
C GLY A 66 -2.13 11.79 -13.41
N ASN A 67 -0.83 11.83 -13.17
CA ASN A 67 0.22 11.43 -14.10
C ASN A 67 0.60 9.95 -13.93
N PHE A 68 -0.35 9.05 -14.21
CA PHE A 68 -0.13 7.60 -14.03
C PHE A 68 1.01 7.04 -14.88
N THR A 69 1.20 7.52 -16.10
CA THR A 69 2.30 7.10 -16.97
C THR A 69 3.65 7.43 -16.35
N ASN A 70 3.80 8.65 -15.82
CA ASN A 70 5.03 9.07 -15.18
C ASN A 70 5.28 8.31 -13.87
N ALA A 71 4.23 8.02 -13.10
CA ALA A 71 4.35 7.19 -11.90
C ALA A 71 4.91 5.79 -12.20
N LEU A 72 4.50 5.18 -13.31
CA LEU A 72 4.99 3.87 -13.75
C LEU A 72 6.48 3.91 -14.13
N PHE A 73 6.94 4.99 -14.76
CA PHE A 73 8.36 5.19 -15.07
C PHE A 73 9.20 5.47 -13.82
N VAL A 74 8.65 6.20 -12.85
CA VAL A 74 9.35 6.54 -11.59
C VAL A 74 9.54 5.32 -10.70
N ASN A 75 8.49 4.52 -10.50
CA ASN A 75 8.61 3.26 -9.76
C ASN A 75 7.47 2.28 -10.18
N PRO A 76 7.75 1.35 -11.11
CA PRO A 76 6.73 0.40 -11.56
C PRO A 76 6.33 -0.58 -10.46
N LEU A 77 7.25 -0.89 -9.54
CA LEU A 77 7.00 -1.81 -8.43
C LEU A 77 5.97 -1.24 -7.45
N PHE A 78 6.06 0.07 -7.17
CA PHE A 78 5.08 0.77 -6.34
C PHE A 78 3.70 0.79 -6.99
N CYS A 79 3.63 1.00 -8.30
CA CYS A 79 2.37 0.94 -9.03
C CYS A 79 1.76 -0.47 -8.99
N LEU A 80 2.57 -1.51 -9.16
CA LEU A 80 2.13 -2.90 -9.07
C LEU A 80 1.63 -3.24 -7.66
N PHE A 81 2.32 -2.75 -6.63
CA PHE A 81 1.92 -2.91 -5.23
C PHE A 81 0.56 -2.26 -4.96
N LEU A 82 0.36 -1.01 -5.40
CA LEU A 82 -0.93 -0.32 -5.25
C LEU A 82 -2.06 -1.05 -5.97
N LEU A 83 -1.80 -1.56 -7.18
CA LEU A 83 -2.78 -2.35 -7.93
C LEU A 83 -3.14 -3.65 -7.18
N GLY A 84 -2.13 -4.36 -6.65
CA GLY A 84 -2.35 -5.55 -5.83
C GLY A 84 -3.16 -5.25 -4.57
N CYS A 85 -2.83 -4.19 -3.84
CA CYS A 85 -3.62 -3.74 -2.70
C CYS A 85 -5.06 -3.42 -3.09
N MET A 86 -5.30 -2.77 -4.23
CA MET A 86 -6.64 -2.47 -4.71
C MET A 86 -7.45 -3.74 -4.99
N ILE A 87 -6.86 -4.72 -5.68
CA ILE A 87 -7.51 -6.01 -5.96
C ILE A 87 -7.83 -6.76 -4.66
N LEU A 88 -6.89 -6.81 -3.72
CA LEU A 88 -7.10 -7.46 -2.42
C LEU A 88 -8.19 -6.78 -1.59
N ASN A 89 -8.25 -5.45 -1.58
CA ASN A 89 -9.32 -4.71 -0.92
C ASN A 89 -10.69 -4.99 -1.56
N LEU A 90 -10.75 -5.08 -2.90
CA LEU A 90 -12.00 -5.46 -3.59
C LEU A 90 -12.44 -6.88 -3.24
N TYR A 91 -11.50 -7.83 -3.21
CA TYR A 91 -11.78 -9.22 -2.81
C TYR A 91 -12.28 -9.29 -1.36
N ALA A 92 -11.57 -8.67 -0.43
CA ALA A 92 -11.96 -8.57 0.97
C ALA A 92 -13.36 -7.94 1.12
N LEU A 93 -13.65 -6.87 0.37
CA LEU A 93 -14.96 -6.24 0.36
C LEU A 93 -16.06 -7.19 -0.15
N THR A 94 -15.79 -8.01 -1.18
CA THR A 94 -16.77 -8.97 -1.69
C THR A 94 -17.10 -10.06 -0.68
N ILE A 95 -16.13 -10.55 0.07
CA ILE A 95 -16.37 -11.58 1.10
C ILE A 95 -17.12 -11.01 2.28
N VAL A 96 -16.69 -9.84 2.78
CA VAL A 96 -17.36 -9.15 3.90
C VAL A 96 -18.81 -8.75 3.53
N THR A 97 -19.09 -8.37 2.29
CA THR A 97 -20.45 -7.98 1.88
C THR A 97 -21.34 -9.15 1.49
N LEU A 98 -20.77 -10.27 1.02
CA LEU A 98 -21.53 -11.45 0.61
C LEU A 98 -21.62 -12.54 1.69
N ASP A 99 -21.03 -12.31 2.88
CA ASP A 99 -20.93 -13.26 3.99
C ASP A 99 -20.50 -14.68 3.52
N LEU A 100 -19.57 -14.74 2.56
CA LEU A 100 -19.17 -15.98 1.87
C LEU A 100 -18.30 -16.91 2.74
#